data_AF-A0A0U4P4U6-F1
#
_entry.id   AF-A0A0U4P4U6-F1
#
_cell.length_a   1.000
_cell.length_b   1.000
_cell.length_c   1.000
_cell.angle_alpha   90.00
_cell.angle_beta   90.00
_cell.angle_gamma   90.00
#
_symmetry.space_group_name_H-M   'P 1'
#
loop_
_entity.id
_entity.type
_entity.pdbx_description
1 polymer ?
#
loop_
_entity_poly.entity_id
_entity_poly.type
_entity_poly.pdbx_seq_one_letter_code
_entity_poly.pdbx_strand_id
1 'polypeptide(L)'
;MDLKPRRQRGFSLIEMMIALTVGTFLVLGVSQIYINNKRSFLFQQGQAGNRNNAQLTLQVLDRQLARTGFRAEIRYQGSLQAAFPAVGEVKDADDISCPAFAAGATFAATTDSVNAPTGVCIRYQGALDSKDQDCLGNPIPRVNLNAGGNVLLKLRYTAGNAPGSGTLSCTVWSERGGALTPKGSAVLVQGLQDFRWSIPPKADTPAVRYAALLSTTEALPSDVASNTAANWQTLTGLQIADASRPMQILQSTVTLRNLAL
;
A
#
# COMPACT_ATOMS: atom_id res chain seq x y z
N MET A 1 -82.02 -18.90 -2.83
CA MET A 1 -80.64 -19.39 -2.75
C MET A 1 -80.18 -19.19 -1.32
N ASP A 2 -80.31 -20.21 -0.48
CA ASP A 2 -79.96 -20.16 0.94
C ASP A 2 -78.46 -20.45 1.13
N LEU A 3 -77.71 -19.44 1.60
CA LEU A 3 -76.31 -19.59 2.02
C LEU A 3 -76.28 -20.14 3.45
N LYS A 4 -76.01 -21.44 3.58
CA LYS A 4 -75.87 -22.12 4.87
C LYS A 4 -74.60 -21.62 5.57
N PRO A 5 -74.69 -20.98 6.75
CA PRO A 5 -73.50 -20.50 7.45
C PRO A 5 -72.67 -21.69 7.95
N ARG A 6 -71.42 -21.80 7.48
CA ARG A 6 -70.45 -22.78 7.95
C ARG A 6 -70.11 -22.45 9.41
N ARG A 7 -70.41 -23.35 10.34
CA ARG A 7 -69.96 -23.25 11.74
C ARG A 7 -68.43 -23.19 11.76
N GLN A 8 -67.86 -22.10 12.25
CA GLN A 8 -66.44 -22.03 12.57
C GLN A 8 -66.17 -22.96 13.75
N ARG A 9 -65.32 -23.97 13.53
CA ARG A 9 -64.72 -24.73 14.65
C ARG A 9 -63.71 -23.78 15.31
N GLY A 10 -63.95 -23.43 16.57
CA GLY A 10 -63.03 -22.59 17.34
C GLY A 10 -61.68 -23.28 17.49
N PHE A 11 -60.59 -22.52 17.33
CA PHE A 11 -59.23 -22.99 17.59
C PHE A 11 -59.03 -23.23 19.08
N SER A 12 -58.34 -24.32 19.43
CA SER A 12 -57.96 -24.56 20.82
C SER A 12 -56.86 -23.58 21.25
N LEU A 13 -56.88 -23.14 22.51
CA LEU A 13 -55.84 -22.28 23.08
C LEU A 13 -54.45 -22.91 22.91
N ILE A 14 -54.35 -24.24 22.99
CA ILE A 14 -53.10 -24.98 22.78
C ILE A 14 -52.61 -24.93 21.33
N GLU A 15 -53.51 -24.96 20.33
CA GLU A 15 -53.13 -24.84 18.92
C GLU A 15 -52.53 -23.47 18.64
N MET A 16 -53.09 -22.41 19.23
CA MET A 16 -52.57 -21.06 19.09
C MET A 16 -51.19 -20.92 19.75
N MET A 17 -50.98 -21.52 20.94
CA MET A 17 -49.68 -21.52 21.61
C MET A 17 -48.60 -22.26 20.80
N ILE A 18 -48.95 -23.42 20.23
CA ILE A 18 -48.04 -24.19 19.37
C ILE A 18 -47.71 -23.39 18.10
N ALA A 19 -48.72 -22.81 17.44
CA ALA A 19 -48.52 -22.01 16.23
C ALA A 19 -47.59 -20.81 16.47
N LEU A 20 -47.77 -20.08 17.57
CA LEU A 20 -46.91 -18.95 17.95
C LEU A 20 -45.48 -19.40 18.27
N THR A 21 -45.35 -20.52 18.97
CA THR A 21 -44.05 -21.07 19.34
C THR A 21 -43.27 -21.50 18.09
N VAL A 22 -43.89 -22.27 17.20
CA VAL A 22 -43.29 -22.68 15.92
C VAL A 22 -42.97 -21.47 15.04
N GLY A 23 -43.89 -20.50 14.94
CA GLY A 23 -43.67 -19.27 14.20
C GLY A 23 -42.47 -18.48 14.70
N THR A 24 -42.29 -18.38 16.02
CA THR A 24 -41.14 -17.70 16.65
C THR A 24 -39.84 -18.42 16.32
N PHE A 25 -39.80 -19.76 16.44
CA PHE A 25 -38.62 -20.55 16.08
C PHE A 25 -38.24 -20.38 14.60
N LEU A 26 -39.23 -20.35 13.70
CA LEU A 26 -38.99 -20.12 12.26
C LEU A 26 -38.40 -18.73 12.00
N VAL A 27 -38.97 -17.68 12.59
CA VAL A 27 -38.47 -16.31 12.42
C VAL A 27 -37.05 -16.17 12.97
N LEU A 28 -36.75 -16.76 14.12
CA LEU A 28 -35.38 -16.78 14.68
C LEU A 28 -34.40 -17.51 13.76
N GLY A 29 -34.79 -18.67 13.23
CA GLY A 29 -33.98 -19.43 12.29
C GLY A 29 -33.62 -18.65 11.03
N VAL A 30 -34.61 -18.02 10.38
CA VAL A 30 -34.39 -17.21 9.17
C VAL A 30 -33.57 -15.95 9.49
N SER A 31 -33.79 -15.33 10.64
CA SER A 31 -33.03 -14.15 11.08
C SER A 31 -31.54 -14.47 11.24
N GLN A 32 -31.21 -15.63 11.81
CA GLN A 32 -29.82 -16.06 11.96
C GLN A 32 -29.13 -16.27 10.60
N ILE A 33 -29.82 -16.91 9.65
CA ILE A 33 -29.31 -17.10 8.28
C ILE A 33 -29.05 -15.74 7.62
N TYR A 34 -29.99 -14.80 7.75
CA TYR A 34 -29.83 -13.46 7.20
C TYR A 34 -28.63 -12.71 7.80
N ILE A 35 -28.48 -12.73 9.13
CA ILE A 35 -27.34 -12.10 9.82
C ILE A 35 -26.02 -12.73 9.36
N ASN A 36 -25.96 -14.06 9.27
CA ASN A 36 -24.76 -14.76 8.81
C ASN A 36 -24.43 -14.39 7.35
N ASN A 37 -25.41 -14.38 6.46
CA ASN A 37 -25.23 -13.99 5.06
C ASN A 37 -24.73 -12.54 4.95
N LYS A 38 -25.28 -11.63 5.74
CA LYS A 38 -24.83 -10.23 5.78
C LYS A 38 -23.38 -10.11 6.27
N ARG A 39 -22.99 -10.85 7.32
CA ARG A 39 -21.61 -10.90 7.80
C ARG A 39 -20.65 -11.44 6.73
N SER A 40 -21.02 -12.55 6.07
CA SER A 40 -20.23 -13.13 4.98
C SER A 40 -20.09 -12.17 3.80
N PHE A 41 -21.15 -11.45 3.44
CA PHE A 41 -21.13 -10.45 2.38
C PHE A 41 -20.14 -9.31 2.70
N LEU A 42 -20.21 -8.72 3.89
CA LEU A 42 -19.28 -7.65 4.31
C LEU A 42 -17.82 -8.15 4.35
N PHE A 43 -17.60 -9.38 4.82
CA PHE A 43 -16.27 -9.99 4.79
C PHE A 43 -15.73 -10.14 3.36
N GLN A 44 -16.54 -10.68 2.44
CA GLN A 44 -16.13 -10.82 1.04
C GLN A 44 -15.86 -9.46 0.38
N GLN A 45 -16.69 -8.45 0.69
CA GLN A 45 -16.52 -7.08 0.21
C GLN A 45 -15.21 -6.46 0.72
N GLY A 46 -14.91 -6.59 2.02
CA GLY A 46 -13.66 -6.10 2.61
C GLY A 46 -12.43 -6.79 2.01
N GLN A 47 -12.49 -8.11 1.81
CA GLN A 47 -11.41 -8.85 1.16
C GLN A 47 -11.22 -8.48 -0.32
N ALA A 48 -12.30 -8.22 -1.05
CA ALA A 48 -12.22 -7.71 -2.41
C ALA A 48 -11.56 -6.32 -2.44
N GLY A 49 -11.92 -5.44 -1.49
CA GLY A 49 -11.27 -4.13 -1.31
C GLY A 49 -9.78 -4.26 -1.05
N ASN A 50 -9.37 -5.13 -0.12
CA ASN A 50 -7.96 -5.40 0.17
C ASN A 50 -7.20 -5.91 -1.06
N ARG A 51 -7.79 -6.82 -1.84
CA ARG A 51 -7.15 -7.34 -3.07
C ARG A 51 -6.97 -6.26 -4.13
N ASN A 52 -7.99 -5.43 -4.35
CA ASN A 52 -7.91 -4.33 -5.30
C ASN A 52 -6.83 -3.32 -4.88
N ASN A 53 -6.78 -2.98 -3.58
CA ASN A 53 -5.78 -2.07 -3.06
C ASN A 53 -4.37 -2.66 -3.15
N ALA A 54 -4.21 -3.96 -2.89
CA ALA A 54 -2.94 -4.65 -3.06
C ALA A 54 -2.45 -4.61 -4.52
N GLN A 55 -3.35 -4.86 -5.49
CA GLN A 55 -3.02 -4.78 -6.91
C GLN A 55 -2.63 -3.35 -7.34
N LEU A 56 -3.38 -2.33 -6.88
CA LEU A 56 -3.05 -0.93 -7.11
C LEU A 56 -1.67 -0.57 -6.54
N THR A 57 -1.41 -0.99 -5.30
CA THR A 57 -0.12 -0.77 -4.62
C THR A 57 1.03 -1.36 -5.41
N LEU A 58 0.89 -2.61 -5.86
CA LEU A 58 1.89 -3.28 -6.69
C LEU A 58 2.16 -2.51 -7.98
N GLN A 59 1.12 -2.14 -8.74
CA GLN A 59 1.27 -1.46 -10.03
C GLN A 59 1.92 -0.08 -9.89
N VAL A 60 1.49 0.69 -8.90
CA VAL A 60 2.04 2.02 -8.64
C VAL A 60 3.51 1.90 -8.24
N LEU A 61 3.84 1.00 -7.30
CA LEU A 61 5.21 0.84 -6.83
C LEU A 61 6.14 0.29 -7.90
N ASP A 62 5.70 -0.71 -8.68
CA ASP A 62 6.51 -1.25 -9.77
C ASP A 62 6.85 -0.16 -10.79
N ARG A 63 5.88 0.69 -11.16
CA ARG A 63 6.11 1.84 -12.04
C ARG A 63 7.12 2.84 -11.47
N GLN A 64 7.06 3.16 -10.18
CA GLN A 64 8.00 4.13 -9.58
C GLN A 64 9.40 3.52 -9.44
N LEU A 65 9.50 2.27 -8.96
CA LEU A 65 10.78 1.58 -8.72
C LEU A 65 11.48 1.17 -10.02
N ALA A 66 10.74 0.88 -11.09
CA ALA A 66 11.33 0.56 -12.40
C ALA A 66 12.10 1.75 -13.01
N ARG A 67 11.78 2.99 -12.61
CA ARG A 67 12.49 4.20 -13.06
C ARG A 67 13.83 4.37 -12.36
N THR A 68 14.07 3.73 -11.21
CA THR A 68 15.30 3.91 -10.43
C THR A 68 16.54 3.69 -11.30
N GLY A 69 17.46 4.67 -11.24
CA GLY A 69 18.71 4.64 -11.99
C GLY A 69 18.56 4.85 -13.49
N PHE A 70 17.36 5.10 -14.01
CA PHE A 70 17.18 5.39 -15.43
C PHE A 70 17.94 6.65 -15.82
N ARG A 71 18.71 6.56 -16.91
CA ARG A 71 19.51 7.64 -17.48
C ARG A 71 19.12 7.87 -18.94
N ALA A 72 18.89 9.12 -19.31
CA ALA A 72 18.36 9.47 -20.63
C ALA A 72 19.46 9.56 -21.70
N GLU A 73 20.66 9.99 -21.32
CA GLU A 73 21.73 10.37 -22.25
C GLU A 73 23.02 9.57 -21.96
N ILE A 74 22.99 8.25 -22.21
CA ILE A 74 24.12 7.33 -21.91
C ILE A 74 25.42 7.74 -22.66
N ARG A 75 25.29 8.36 -23.84
CA ARG A 75 26.44 8.78 -24.66
C ARG A 75 27.29 9.88 -24.01
N TYR A 76 26.66 10.81 -23.31
CA TYR A 76 27.35 11.91 -22.61
C TYR A 76 27.59 11.59 -21.12
N GLN A 77 26.72 10.77 -20.52
CA GLN A 77 26.85 10.28 -19.15
C GLN A 77 27.25 8.81 -19.17
N GLY A 78 28.48 8.54 -19.65
CA GLY A 78 29.01 7.19 -19.85
C GLY A 78 29.19 6.36 -18.57
N SER A 79 28.95 6.96 -17.40
CA SER A 79 28.97 6.28 -16.10
C SER A 79 27.80 6.73 -15.23
N LEU A 80 27.43 5.89 -14.27
CA LEU A 80 26.37 6.19 -13.31
C LEU A 80 26.76 7.38 -12.41
N GLN A 81 28.05 7.52 -12.11
CA GLN A 81 28.63 8.61 -11.33
C GLN A 81 28.50 9.97 -12.05
N ALA A 82 28.65 9.99 -13.37
CA ALA A 82 28.45 11.19 -14.17
C ALA A 82 26.96 11.57 -14.30
N ALA A 83 26.09 10.56 -14.39
CA ALA A 83 24.65 10.78 -14.44
C ALA A 83 24.09 11.30 -13.11
N PHE A 84 24.55 10.73 -12.01
CA PHE A 84 24.06 10.99 -10.66
C PHE A 84 25.21 11.45 -9.76
N PRO A 85 25.51 12.76 -9.69
CA PRO A 85 26.56 13.26 -8.83
C PRO A 85 26.22 13.05 -7.35
N ALA A 86 27.22 13.22 -6.48
CA ALA A 86 26.99 13.10 -5.05
C ALA A 86 26.04 14.21 -4.57
N VAL A 87 25.11 13.86 -3.68
CA VAL A 87 24.20 14.81 -3.03
C VAL A 87 24.21 14.56 -1.52
N GLY A 88 24.07 15.63 -0.75
CA GLY A 88 23.97 15.55 0.71
C GLY A 88 22.68 14.89 1.17
N GLU A 89 22.58 14.68 2.48
CA GLU A 89 21.33 14.26 3.12
C GLU A 89 20.21 15.26 2.83
N VAL A 90 19.02 14.75 2.56
CA VAL A 90 17.83 15.56 2.26
C VAL A 90 16.85 15.38 3.39
N LYS A 91 16.72 16.44 4.19
CA LYS A 91 15.68 16.53 5.22
C LYS A 91 14.35 16.85 4.56
N ASP A 92 13.31 16.15 4.98
CA ASP A 92 11.93 16.41 4.59
C ASP A 92 11.14 16.89 5.82
N ALA A 93 9.93 17.39 5.60
CA ALA A 93 9.07 17.98 6.62
C ALA A 93 8.56 16.97 7.68
N ASP A 94 8.72 15.66 7.44
CA ASP A 94 8.33 14.56 8.32
C ASP A 94 9.48 14.08 9.23
N ASP A 95 10.58 14.84 9.31
CA ASP A 95 11.83 14.50 10.03
C ASP A 95 12.50 13.18 9.57
N ILE A 96 12.05 12.62 8.44
CA ILE A 96 12.59 11.38 7.88
C ILE A 96 13.28 11.67 6.57
N SER A 97 14.61 11.68 6.66
CA SER A 97 15.48 12.09 5.57
C SER A 97 15.74 10.97 4.57
N CYS A 98 16.04 11.39 3.34
CA CYS A 98 16.87 10.58 2.45
C CYS A 98 18.34 10.74 2.87
N PRO A 99 19.11 9.64 3.01
CA PRO A 99 20.52 9.72 3.34
C PRO A 99 21.31 10.40 2.23
N ALA A 100 22.55 10.80 2.54
CA ALA A 100 23.47 11.28 1.51
C ALA A 100 23.75 10.19 0.47
N PHE A 101 23.80 10.57 -0.81
CA PHE A 101 24.11 9.67 -1.90
C PHE A 101 25.52 9.94 -2.40
N ALA A 102 26.37 8.90 -2.42
CA ALA A 102 27.62 8.95 -3.16
C ALA A 102 27.36 9.11 -4.67
N ALA A 103 28.37 9.55 -5.42
CA ALA A 103 28.26 9.61 -6.88
C ALA A 103 27.92 8.22 -7.44
N GLY A 104 26.89 8.15 -8.29
CA GLY A 104 26.36 6.91 -8.87
C GLY A 104 25.39 6.16 -7.97
N ALA A 105 25.20 6.55 -6.70
CA ALA A 105 24.17 5.96 -5.86
C ALA A 105 22.79 6.52 -6.24
N THR A 106 21.85 5.60 -6.51
CA THR A 106 20.52 5.93 -7.05
C THR A 106 19.37 5.41 -6.20
N PHE A 107 19.63 4.64 -5.15
CA PHE A 107 18.60 4.23 -4.21
C PHE A 107 19.18 4.03 -2.81
N ALA A 108 18.38 4.31 -1.79
CA ALA A 108 18.73 4.09 -0.39
C ALA A 108 17.45 4.02 0.47
N ALA A 109 17.51 3.35 1.61
CA ALA A 109 16.44 3.41 2.61
C ALA A 109 16.41 4.80 3.27
N THR A 110 15.26 5.20 3.80
CA THR A 110 15.16 6.38 4.66
C THR A 110 15.88 6.16 6.01
N THR A 111 16.19 7.25 6.71
CA THR A 111 17.00 7.23 7.94
C THR A 111 16.26 6.80 9.21
N ASP A 112 14.97 6.46 9.11
CA ASP A 112 14.09 6.14 10.24
C ASP A 112 14.39 4.79 10.90
N SER A 113 14.85 3.80 10.13
CA SER A 113 15.17 2.47 10.65
C SER A 113 16.13 1.74 9.73
N VAL A 114 17.14 1.09 10.32
CA VAL A 114 18.08 0.24 9.58
C VAL A 114 17.44 -1.09 9.18
N ASN A 115 16.59 -1.65 10.03
CA ASN A 115 16.05 -3.01 9.87
C ASN A 115 14.67 -3.05 9.21
N ALA A 116 13.85 -2.02 9.43
CA ALA A 116 12.48 -1.96 8.94
C ALA A 116 12.10 -0.54 8.47
N PRO A 117 12.88 0.04 7.53
CA PRO A 117 12.64 1.38 7.02
C PRO A 117 11.24 1.50 6.44
N THR A 118 10.64 2.64 6.66
CA THR A 118 9.29 2.96 6.20
C THR A 118 9.26 3.73 4.89
N GLY A 119 10.43 4.16 4.41
CA GLY A 119 10.60 4.77 3.11
C GLY A 119 11.81 4.27 2.33
N VAL A 120 11.78 4.58 1.04
CA VAL A 120 12.91 4.42 0.12
C VAL A 120 13.05 5.69 -0.70
N CYS A 121 14.29 6.11 -0.89
CA CYS A 121 14.65 7.23 -1.74
C CYS A 121 15.29 6.69 -3.01
N ILE A 122 14.80 7.13 -4.17
CA ILE A 122 15.29 6.71 -5.48
C ILE A 122 15.61 7.93 -6.35
N ARG A 123 16.61 7.79 -7.22
CA ARG A 123 17.05 8.80 -8.17
C ARG A 123 16.91 8.28 -9.59
N TYR A 124 16.42 9.12 -10.49
CA TYR A 124 16.23 8.80 -11.89
C TYR A 124 16.19 10.06 -12.75
N GLN A 125 16.23 9.88 -14.07
CA GLN A 125 16.07 10.94 -15.06
C GLN A 125 14.79 10.72 -15.87
N GLY A 126 14.27 11.77 -16.50
CA GLY A 126 13.20 11.65 -17.50
C GLY A 126 13.77 11.42 -18.90
N ALA A 127 12.99 10.86 -19.80
CA ALA A 127 13.35 10.71 -21.21
C ALA A 127 13.70 12.06 -21.89
N LEU A 128 14.46 11.98 -22.99
CA LEU A 128 14.97 13.15 -23.72
C LEU A 128 13.88 14.01 -24.36
N ASP A 129 12.68 13.47 -24.55
CA ASP A 129 11.53 14.18 -25.13
C ASP A 129 10.84 15.13 -24.12
N SER A 130 11.27 15.13 -22.85
CA SER A 130 10.69 15.93 -21.75
C SER A 130 9.19 15.69 -21.52
N LYS A 131 8.65 14.55 -21.99
CA LYS A 131 7.25 14.18 -21.78
C LYS A 131 7.04 13.32 -20.56
N ASP A 132 8.14 12.80 -20.00
CA ASP A 132 8.09 12.05 -18.75
C ASP A 132 7.64 12.95 -17.60
N GLN A 133 6.75 12.42 -16.78
CA GLN A 133 6.23 13.06 -15.58
C GLN A 133 6.69 12.33 -14.33
N ASP A 134 6.93 13.10 -13.27
CA ASP A 134 7.15 12.57 -11.93
C ASP A 134 5.83 12.04 -11.31
N CYS A 135 5.91 11.50 -10.09
CA CYS A 135 4.73 10.99 -9.38
C CYS A 135 3.70 12.07 -8.99
N LEU A 136 4.06 13.36 -9.08
CA LEU A 136 3.20 14.50 -8.82
C LEU A 136 2.55 15.02 -10.11
N GLY A 137 2.93 14.47 -11.28
CA GLY A 137 2.48 14.93 -12.59
C GLY A 137 3.30 16.10 -13.16
N ASN A 138 4.38 16.52 -12.52
CA ASN A 138 5.24 17.57 -13.06
C ASN A 138 6.11 17.02 -14.19
N PRO A 139 6.33 17.77 -15.27
CA PRO A 139 7.24 17.37 -16.33
C PRO A 139 8.68 17.32 -15.80
N ILE A 140 9.41 16.27 -16.18
CA ILE A 140 10.82 16.12 -15.86
C ILE A 140 11.62 16.80 -16.97
N PRO A 141 12.41 17.85 -16.66
CA PRO A 141 13.18 18.54 -17.68
C PRO A 141 14.24 17.61 -18.28
N ARG A 142 14.48 17.74 -19.59
CA ARG A 142 15.56 17.03 -20.27
C ARG A 142 16.89 17.27 -19.55
N VAL A 143 17.62 16.17 -19.34
CA VAL A 143 18.97 16.21 -18.82
C VAL A 143 19.90 16.88 -19.81
N ASN A 144 20.52 17.96 -19.39
CA ASN A 144 21.56 18.68 -20.09
C ASN A 144 22.74 18.86 -19.13
N LEU A 145 23.96 18.64 -19.64
CA LEU A 145 25.22 18.57 -18.87
C LEU A 145 25.43 19.71 -17.86
N ASN A 146 24.75 20.85 -18.04
CA ASN A 146 24.88 22.05 -17.21
C ASN A 146 23.58 22.51 -16.51
N ALA A 147 22.44 21.83 -16.67
CA ALA A 147 21.14 22.33 -16.15
C ALA A 147 20.31 21.36 -15.30
N GLY A 148 20.86 20.22 -14.90
CA GLY A 148 20.16 19.28 -14.03
C GLY A 148 19.22 18.37 -14.81
N GLY A 149 18.16 17.88 -14.16
CA GLY A 149 17.22 16.90 -14.75
C GLY A 149 17.21 15.54 -14.04
N ASN A 150 18.04 15.39 -13.01
CA ASN A 150 17.90 14.31 -12.05
C ASN A 150 16.70 14.62 -11.12
N VAL A 151 15.95 13.58 -10.81
CA VAL A 151 14.84 13.61 -9.88
C VAL A 151 15.21 12.73 -8.71
N LEU A 152 15.06 13.25 -7.49
CA LEU A 152 15.06 12.46 -6.26
C LEU A 152 13.61 12.29 -5.82
N LEU A 153 13.22 11.06 -5.54
CA LEU A 153 11.87 10.69 -5.15
C LEU A 153 11.95 9.88 -3.86
N LYS A 154 11.23 10.32 -2.82
CA LYS A 154 11.03 9.57 -1.58
C LYS A 154 9.64 8.94 -1.58
N LEU A 155 9.57 7.62 -1.53
CA LEU A 155 8.35 6.90 -1.20
C LEU A 155 8.34 6.65 0.29
N ARG A 156 7.31 7.10 1.01
CA ARG A 156 7.22 6.96 2.47
C ARG A 156 5.83 6.51 2.87
N TYR A 157 5.76 5.44 3.64
CA TYR A 157 4.53 5.07 4.33
C TYR A 157 4.24 6.10 5.44
N THR A 158 3.00 6.35 5.82
CA THR A 158 2.67 7.10 7.04
C THR A 158 1.51 6.40 7.70
N ALA A 159 1.66 6.03 8.98
CA ALA A 159 0.60 5.37 9.72
C ALA A 159 -0.56 6.35 9.94
N GLY A 160 -1.78 5.85 9.75
CA GLY A 160 -3.00 6.60 10.05
C GLY A 160 -3.41 6.43 11.51
N ASN A 161 -4.39 7.24 11.94
CA ASN A 161 -4.93 7.19 13.31
C ASN A 161 -5.84 5.98 13.57
N ALA A 162 -6.17 5.21 12.52
CA ALA A 162 -7.02 4.03 12.59
C ALA A 162 -6.38 2.85 11.83
N PRO A 163 -6.66 1.59 12.21
CA PRO A 163 -6.19 0.44 11.45
C PRO A 163 -6.64 0.52 9.99
N GLY A 164 -5.69 0.38 9.07
CA GLY A 164 -5.96 0.43 7.63
C GLY A 164 -6.15 1.84 7.06
N SER A 165 -5.89 2.93 7.81
CA SER A 165 -5.97 4.31 7.29
C SER A 165 -4.62 4.93 6.93
N GLY A 166 -3.54 4.15 6.95
CA GLY A 166 -2.21 4.59 6.55
C GLY A 166 -2.10 4.84 5.04
N THR A 167 -1.12 5.64 4.68
CA THR A 167 -0.91 6.13 3.31
C THR A 167 0.52 5.89 2.85
N LEU A 168 0.71 5.76 1.55
CA LEU A 168 2.03 5.78 0.92
C LEU A 168 2.11 7.06 0.10
N SER A 169 2.99 7.97 0.51
CA SER A 169 3.23 9.24 -0.15
C SER A 169 4.48 9.18 -1.02
N CYS A 170 4.52 10.09 -1.99
CA CYS A 170 5.65 10.35 -2.85
C CYS A 170 6.03 11.82 -2.70
N THR A 171 7.25 12.09 -2.23
CA THR A 171 7.82 13.43 -2.19
C THR A 171 8.90 13.54 -3.25
N VAL A 172 8.92 14.64 -4.01
CA VAL A 172 9.83 14.83 -5.14
C VAL A 172 10.72 16.04 -4.94
N TRP A 173 11.99 15.91 -5.31
CA TRP A 173 12.95 16.98 -5.46
C TRP A 173 13.55 16.95 -6.86
N SER A 174 13.75 18.11 -7.46
CA SER A 174 14.58 18.25 -8.66
C SER A 174 16.01 18.57 -8.27
N GLU A 175 16.96 17.93 -8.91
CA GLU A 175 18.39 18.16 -8.69
C GLU A 175 19.00 18.94 -9.85
N ARG A 176 19.75 20.00 -9.51
CA ARG A 176 20.51 20.81 -10.47
C ARG A 176 21.85 21.21 -9.86
N GLY A 177 22.94 20.75 -10.48
CA GLY A 177 24.30 21.06 -10.02
C GLY A 177 24.59 20.60 -8.58
N GLY A 178 24.00 19.49 -8.15
CA GLY A 178 24.12 18.96 -6.77
C GLY A 178 23.19 19.61 -5.75
N ALA A 179 22.47 20.68 -6.10
CA ALA A 179 21.44 21.27 -5.25
C ALA A 179 20.09 20.60 -5.50
N LEU A 180 19.37 20.29 -4.42
CA LEU A 180 18.05 19.66 -4.46
C LEU A 180 16.98 20.69 -4.09
N THR A 181 15.95 20.80 -4.93
CA THR A 181 14.82 21.73 -4.71
C THR A 181 13.53 20.93 -4.57
N PRO A 182 12.79 21.07 -3.46
CA PRO A 182 11.53 20.36 -3.28
C PRO A 182 10.49 20.79 -4.33
N LYS A 183 9.71 19.83 -4.83
CA LYS A 183 8.61 20.04 -5.78
C LYS A 183 7.25 19.81 -5.16
N GLY A 184 7.16 18.99 -4.12
CA GLY A 184 5.93 18.73 -3.39
C GLY A 184 5.83 17.29 -2.93
N SER A 185 4.69 16.95 -2.34
CA SER A 185 4.35 15.61 -1.90
C SER A 185 2.90 15.28 -2.26
N ALA A 186 2.63 14.04 -2.66
CA ALA A 186 1.28 13.56 -2.92
C ALA A 186 1.09 12.14 -2.39
N VAL A 187 -0.14 11.79 -2.04
CA VAL A 187 -0.50 10.43 -1.63
C VAL A 187 -0.75 9.57 -2.86
N LEU A 188 -0.04 8.46 -2.97
CA LEU A 188 -0.17 7.51 -4.08
C LEU A 188 -1.12 6.36 -3.76
N VAL A 189 -1.07 5.86 -2.53
CA VAL A 189 -1.89 4.75 -2.05
C VAL A 189 -2.41 5.08 -0.66
N GLN A 190 -3.63 4.67 -0.39
CA GLN A 190 -4.28 4.75 0.92
C GLN A 190 -4.76 3.35 1.32
N GLY A 191 -5.24 3.17 2.55
CA GLY A 191 -5.83 1.89 2.93
C GLY A 191 -4.80 0.86 3.42
N LEU A 192 -3.65 1.30 3.92
CA LEU A 192 -2.57 0.44 4.43
C LEU A 192 -2.57 0.44 5.96
N GLN A 193 -2.36 -0.72 6.58
CA GLN A 193 -2.20 -0.83 8.02
C GLN A 193 -0.73 -0.72 8.46
N ASP A 194 0.18 -1.27 7.66
CA ASP A 194 1.62 -1.10 7.84
C ASP A 194 2.34 -1.32 6.49
N PHE A 195 3.55 -0.79 6.36
CA PHE A 195 4.36 -0.96 5.16
C PHE A 195 5.84 -0.86 5.51
N ARG A 196 6.64 -1.82 5.02
CA ARG A 196 8.08 -1.91 5.29
C ARG A 196 8.87 -2.19 4.04
N TRP A 197 9.99 -1.48 3.91
CA TRP A 197 10.99 -1.73 2.90
C TRP A 197 12.07 -2.66 3.44
N SER A 198 12.62 -3.49 2.57
CA SER A 198 13.78 -4.32 2.85
C SER A 198 14.73 -4.19 1.66
N ILE A 199 15.87 -3.56 1.91
CA ILE A 199 16.88 -3.31 0.89
C ILE A 199 18.06 -4.23 1.17
N PRO A 200 18.32 -5.23 0.32
CA PRO A 200 19.47 -6.11 0.48
C PRO A 200 20.77 -5.28 0.34
N PRO A 201 21.70 -5.37 1.30
CA PRO A 201 22.90 -4.52 1.36
C PRO A 201 23.95 -4.82 0.29
N LYS A 202 23.89 -5.99 -0.36
CA LYS A 202 24.76 -6.41 -1.45
C LYS A 202 24.06 -7.50 -2.24
N ALA A 203 23.81 -7.25 -3.52
CA ALA A 203 23.32 -8.26 -4.44
C ALA A 203 23.95 -8.02 -5.80
N ASP A 204 24.32 -9.09 -6.51
CA ASP A 204 24.82 -9.02 -7.89
C ASP A 204 23.77 -8.41 -8.84
N THR A 205 22.50 -8.41 -8.43
CA THR A 205 21.42 -7.65 -9.06
C THR A 205 20.76 -6.76 -8.00
N PRO A 206 20.88 -5.42 -8.11
CA PRO A 206 20.24 -4.53 -7.16
C PRO A 206 18.72 -4.71 -7.25
N ALA A 207 18.08 -4.94 -6.10
CA ALA A 207 16.64 -5.15 -6.00
C ALA A 207 16.11 -4.50 -4.74
N VAL A 208 14.85 -4.05 -4.76
CA VAL A 208 14.15 -3.50 -3.61
C VAL A 208 13.01 -4.44 -3.27
N ARG A 209 12.95 -4.88 -2.01
CA ARG A 209 11.84 -5.66 -1.48
C ARG A 209 10.95 -4.77 -0.64
N TYR A 210 9.66 -5.05 -0.66
CA TYR A 210 8.73 -4.41 0.25
C TYR A 210 7.63 -5.37 0.67
N ALA A 211 7.08 -5.08 1.84
CA ALA A 211 5.92 -5.75 2.38
C ALA A 211 4.88 -4.71 2.81
N ALA A 212 3.62 -4.96 2.51
CA ALA A 212 2.50 -4.16 2.95
C ALA A 212 1.51 -5.04 3.72
N LEU A 213 0.96 -4.51 4.79
CA LEU A 213 -0.13 -5.10 5.54
C LEU A 213 -1.40 -4.32 5.23
N LEU A 214 -2.41 -5.02 4.72
CA LEU A 214 -3.72 -4.46 4.45
C LEU A 214 -4.72 -5.03 5.46
N SER A 215 -5.66 -4.20 5.89
CA SER A 215 -6.79 -4.64 6.70
C SER A 215 -8.05 -3.87 6.37
N THR A 216 -9.18 -4.48 6.72
CA THR A 216 -10.48 -3.85 6.55
C THR A 216 -10.69 -2.76 7.61
N THR A 217 -11.24 -1.63 7.17
CA THR A 217 -11.61 -0.51 8.04
C THR A 217 -12.75 -0.87 9.00
N GLU A 218 -13.60 -1.83 8.63
CA GLU A 218 -14.62 -2.39 9.52
C GLU A 218 -14.07 -3.55 10.37
N ALA A 219 -14.36 -3.51 11.66
CA ALA A 219 -14.10 -4.63 12.57
C ALA A 219 -15.18 -5.68 12.32
N LEU A 220 -14.91 -6.58 11.37
CA LEU A 220 -15.72 -7.77 11.18
C LEU A 220 -15.15 -8.84 12.10
N PRO A 221 -15.88 -9.28 13.14
CA PRO A 221 -15.46 -10.39 13.97
C PRO A 221 -15.24 -11.60 13.07
N SER A 222 -13.99 -12.03 12.96
CA SER A 222 -13.63 -13.26 12.28
C SER A 222 -13.43 -14.31 13.35
N ASP A 223 -14.27 -15.35 13.36
CA ASP A 223 -14.04 -16.56 14.18
C ASP A 223 -12.81 -17.35 13.67
N VAL A 224 -12.23 -16.95 12.53
CA VAL A 224 -11.00 -17.52 12.00
C VAL A 224 -9.81 -16.81 12.63
N ALA A 225 -9.10 -17.53 13.50
CA ALA A 225 -7.80 -17.11 14.01
C ALA A 225 -6.84 -16.88 12.82
N SER A 226 -6.45 -15.64 12.60
CA SER A 226 -5.56 -15.27 11.51
C SER A 226 -4.13 -15.20 12.02
N ASN A 227 -3.27 -16.10 11.55
CA ASN A 227 -1.83 -16.05 11.84
C ASN A 227 -1.12 -14.88 11.14
N THR A 228 -1.84 -14.03 10.40
CA THR A 228 -1.27 -12.92 9.63
C THR A 228 -0.50 -11.93 10.51
N ALA A 229 -0.98 -11.61 11.72
CA ALA A 229 -0.24 -10.73 12.63
C ALA A 229 1.09 -11.36 13.08
N ALA A 230 1.08 -12.66 13.41
CA ALA A 230 2.29 -13.40 13.77
C ALA A 230 3.28 -13.48 12.59
N ASN A 231 2.78 -13.78 11.38
CA ASN A 231 3.59 -13.82 10.17
C ASN A 231 4.19 -12.44 9.84
N TRP A 232 3.46 -11.36 10.08
CA TRP A 232 3.97 -9.99 9.93
C TRP A 232 5.11 -9.72 10.90
N GLN A 233 4.97 -10.15 12.15
CA GLN A 233 6.03 -10.04 13.15
C GLN A 233 7.27 -10.86 12.75
N THR A 234 7.10 -12.08 12.23
CA THR A 234 8.23 -12.88 11.73
C THR A 234 8.94 -12.19 10.56
N LEU A 235 8.18 -11.51 9.69
CA LEU A 235 8.72 -10.83 8.52
C LEU A 235 9.44 -9.52 8.85
N THR A 236 8.88 -8.72 9.75
CA THR A 236 9.31 -7.32 9.98
C THR A 236 9.89 -7.07 11.37
N GLY A 237 9.72 -8.02 12.29
CA GLY A 237 10.03 -7.86 13.72
C GLY A 237 8.99 -7.07 14.50
N LEU A 238 7.91 -6.59 13.86
CA LEU A 238 6.95 -5.66 14.46
C LEU A 238 5.64 -6.34 14.87
N GLN A 239 5.18 -5.98 16.07
CA GLN A 239 3.90 -6.43 16.61
C GLN A 239 2.75 -5.54 16.13
N ILE A 240 1.61 -6.16 15.80
CA ILE A 240 0.39 -5.45 15.43
C ILE A 240 -0.54 -5.37 16.64
N ALA A 241 -0.95 -4.15 17.01
CA ALA A 241 -1.77 -3.90 18.19
C ALA A 241 -3.23 -4.39 18.07
N ASP A 242 -3.82 -4.32 16.87
CA ASP A 242 -5.19 -4.77 16.61
C ASP A 242 -5.20 -5.86 15.51
N ALA A 243 -5.37 -7.10 15.94
CA ALA A 243 -5.46 -8.29 15.09
C ALA A 243 -6.90 -8.83 14.96
N SER A 244 -7.91 -8.08 15.44
CA SER A 244 -9.32 -8.50 15.42
C SER A 244 -9.96 -8.45 14.01
N ARG A 245 -9.21 -7.99 13.02
CA ARG A 245 -9.67 -7.70 11.66
C ARG A 245 -9.07 -8.67 10.65
N PRO A 246 -9.80 -8.98 9.57
CA PRO A 246 -9.21 -9.63 8.41
C PRO A 246 -8.02 -8.83 7.87
N MET A 247 -6.85 -9.48 7.84
CA MET A 247 -5.60 -8.91 7.37
C MET A 247 -5.04 -9.72 6.22
N GLN A 248 -4.38 -9.03 5.29
CA GLN A 248 -3.65 -9.64 4.19
C GLN A 248 -2.25 -9.04 4.08
N ILE A 249 -1.26 -9.91 3.92
CA ILE A 249 0.11 -9.50 3.62
C ILE A 249 0.30 -9.51 2.11
N LEU A 250 0.88 -8.42 1.61
CA LEU A 250 1.40 -8.28 0.27
C LEU A 250 2.92 -8.20 0.36
N GLN A 251 3.63 -8.97 -0.46
CA GLN A 251 5.09 -8.90 -0.59
C GLN A 251 5.46 -8.84 -2.06
N SER A 252 6.48 -8.04 -2.39
CA SER A 252 7.03 -7.99 -3.74
C SER A 252 8.51 -7.66 -3.73
N THR A 253 9.18 -8.01 -4.82
CA THR A 253 10.58 -7.69 -5.08
C THR A 253 10.69 -7.10 -6.48
N VAL A 254 11.24 -5.90 -6.59
CA VAL A 254 11.47 -5.22 -7.88
C VAL A 254 12.97 -5.17 -8.13
N THR A 255 13.40 -5.77 -9.24
CA THR A 255 14.78 -5.71 -9.71
C THR A 255 15.06 -4.35 -10.38
N LEU A 256 16.13 -3.68 -9.98
CA LEU A 256 16.52 -2.37 -10.50
C LEU A 256 17.37 -2.53 -11.76
N ARG A 257 16.73 -2.83 -12.89
CA ARG A 257 17.39 -3.22 -14.15
C ARG A 257 18.32 -2.16 -14.73
N ASN A 258 18.05 -0.88 -14.48
CA ASN A 258 18.87 0.22 -15.01
C ASN A 258 20.27 0.30 -14.35
N LEU A 259 20.50 -0.43 -13.26
CA LEU A 259 21.76 -0.45 -12.52
C LEU A 259 22.67 -1.64 -12.87
N ALA A 260 22.17 -2.59 -13.65
CA ALA A 260 22.92 -3.77 -14.08
C ALA A 260 23.67 -3.56 -15.42
N LEU A 261 23.72 -2.32 -15.92
CA LEU A 261 24.23 -1.91 -17.24
C LEU A 261 25.47 -1.00 -17.12
#